data_AF-A0A0C5Q7B7-F1
#
_entry.id   AF-A0A0C5Q7B7-F1
#
_cell.length_a   1.000
_cell.length_b   1.000
_cell.length_c   1.000
_cell.angle_alpha   90.00
_cell.angle_beta   90.00
_cell.angle_gamma   90.00
#
_symmetry.space_group_name_H-M   'P 1'
#
loop_
_entity.id
_entity.type
_entity.pdbx_description
1 polymer ?
#
loop_
_entity_poly.entity_id
_entity_poly.type
_entity_poly.pdbx_seq_one_letter_code
_entity_poly.pdbx_strand_id
1 'polypeptide(L)'
;MGSKFTVSYEERIDAVEKYLRNEYSMNDLSKQLKVTNTSIRRWLARYQSLGPEGLQETSKNLSYSSELKETVVMDYLSGSGSHMDLCKKYGIKSTRQLRSWISKYNSHEKLKSSGTGGVPIMTKGRKTNYEERVEIVKYCIEHQNNYADVEALQDKRGKRKTLDEMSEIEKLSAENKLLEAKNKRQQMEIDF
;
A
#
# COMPACT_ATOMS: atom_id res chain seq x y z
N MET A 1 10.47 -24.47 -6.67
CA MET A 1 9.39 -25.34 -7.14
C MET A 1 8.09 -24.56 -7.14
N GLY A 2 7.53 -24.26 -8.31
CA GLY A 2 6.24 -23.58 -8.41
C GLY A 2 5.13 -24.54 -7.99
N SER A 3 4.25 -24.10 -7.09
CA SER A 3 3.05 -24.86 -6.76
C SER A 3 2.24 -25.03 -8.04
N LYS A 4 2.19 -26.25 -8.58
CA LYS A 4 1.18 -26.61 -9.60
C LYS A 4 -0.17 -26.31 -8.98
N PHE A 5 -0.92 -25.39 -9.57
CA PHE A 5 -2.27 -25.12 -9.12
C PHE A 5 -3.15 -26.29 -9.58
N THR A 6 -3.94 -26.84 -8.68
CA THR A 6 -4.89 -27.92 -8.98
C THR A 6 -6.08 -27.46 -9.82
N VAL A 7 -6.30 -26.16 -9.94
CA VAL A 7 -7.41 -25.52 -10.67
C VAL A 7 -6.82 -24.68 -11.79
N SER A 8 -7.25 -24.92 -13.03
CA SER A 8 -6.79 -24.22 -14.24
C SER A 8 -7.10 -22.73 -14.23
N TYR A 9 -6.50 -21.97 -15.16
CA TYR A 9 -6.76 -20.55 -15.32
C TYR A 9 -8.23 -20.25 -15.65
N GLU A 10 -8.81 -21.03 -16.57
CA GLU A 10 -10.20 -20.88 -17.01
C GLU A 10 -11.19 -21.16 -15.88
N GLU A 11 -10.97 -22.23 -15.10
CA GLU A 11 -11.80 -22.56 -13.94
C GLU A 11 -11.78 -21.45 -12.88
N ARG A 12 -10.65 -20.75 -12.70
CA ARG A 12 -10.56 -19.61 -11.76
C ARG A 12 -11.35 -18.40 -12.26
N ILE A 13 -11.31 -18.11 -13.56
CA ILE A 13 -12.09 -17.03 -14.16
C ILE A 13 -13.58 -17.32 -13.99
N ASP A 14 -14.02 -18.49 -14.42
CA ASP A 14 -15.41 -18.92 -14.33
C ASP A 14 -15.93 -18.83 -12.89
N ALA A 15 -15.15 -19.30 -11.92
CA ALA A 15 -15.50 -19.20 -10.50
C ALA A 15 -15.66 -17.75 -10.02
N VAL A 16 -14.76 -16.85 -10.42
CA VAL A 16 -14.84 -15.44 -10.03
C VAL A 16 -16.04 -14.77 -10.69
N GLU A 17 -16.30 -15.04 -11.97
CA GLU A 17 -17.44 -14.47 -12.68
C GLU A 17 -18.78 -14.94 -12.12
N LYS A 18 -18.92 -16.24 -11.84
CA LYS A 18 -20.10 -16.82 -11.16
C LYS A 18 -20.36 -16.18 -9.79
N TYR A 19 -19.30 -15.94 -9.02
CA TYR A 19 -19.41 -15.20 -7.76
C TYR A 19 -19.88 -13.76 -7.98
N LEU A 20 -19.30 -13.05 -8.96
CA LEU A 20 -19.66 -11.66 -9.28
C LEU A 20 -21.10 -11.53 -9.80
N ARG A 21 -21.63 -12.54 -10.50
CA ARG A 21 -23.04 -12.63 -10.92
C ARG A 21 -23.99 -13.06 -9.79
N ASN A 22 -23.48 -13.28 -8.57
CA ASN A 22 -24.21 -13.81 -7.42
C ASN A 22 -24.89 -15.17 -7.66
N GLU A 23 -24.38 -15.96 -8.62
CA GLU A 23 -24.90 -17.30 -8.93
C GLU A 23 -24.45 -18.32 -7.89
N TYR A 24 -23.28 -18.11 -7.30
CA TYR A 24 -22.68 -19.00 -6.31
C TYR A 24 -22.04 -18.23 -5.17
N SER A 25 -22.15 -18.76 -3.95
CA SER A 25 -21.37 -18.25 -2.82
C SER A 25 -19.92 -18.77 -2.88
N MET A 26 -19.01 -18.11 -2.15
CA MET A 26 -17.63 -18.61 -2.01
C MET A 26 -17.58 -20.02 -1.43
N ASN A 27 -18.53 -20.38 -0.55
CA ASN A 27 -18.60 -21.71 0.03
C ASN A 27 -18.97 -22.77 -1.00
N ASP A 28 -19.87 -22.46 -1.93
CA ASP A 28 -20.28 -23.39 -2.98
C ASP A 28 -19.12 -23.66 -3.94
N LEU A 29 -18.46 -22.58 -4.39
CA LEU A 29 -17.26 -22.65 -5.23
C LEU A 29 -16.11 -23.39 -4.52
N SER A 30 -15.95 -23.18 -3.21
CA SER A 30 -14.95 -23.86 -2.38
C SER A 30 -15.14 -25.37 -2.40
N LYS A 31 -16.39 -25.83 -2.26
CA LYS A 31 -16.74 -27.26 -2.32
C LYS A 31 -16.56 -27.82 -3.73
N GLN A 32 -17.06 -27.12 -4.76
CA GLN A 32 -17.02 -27.56 -6.15
C GLN A 32 -15.59 -27.73 -6.66
N LEU A 33 -14.73 -26.75 -6.42
CA LEU A 33 -13.34 -26.74 -6.89
C LEU A 33 -12.37 -27.40 -5.91
N LYS A 34 -12.86 -27.87 -4.75
CA LYS A 34 -12.05 -28.45 -3.67
C LYS A 34 -10.89 -27.53 -3.24
N VAL A 35 -11.15 -26.23 -3.18
CA VAL A 35 -10.19 -25.21 -2.75
C VAL A 35 -10.71 -24.47 -1.53
N THR A 36 -9.82 -23.89 -0.73
CA THR A 36 -10.24 -23.08 0.41
C THR A 36 -10.95 -21.78 -0.02
N ASN A 37 -11.90 -21.29 0.78
CA ASN A 37 -12.49 -19.96 0.63
C ASN A 37 -11.42 -18.85 0.50
N THR A 38 -10.29 -18.99 1.19
CA THR A 38 -9.17 -18.05 1.12
C THR A 38 -8.54 -17.99 -0.28
N SER A 39 -8.49 -19.11 -1.00
CA SER A 39 -8.02 -19.16 -2.39
C SER A 39 -8.95 -18.36 -3.30
N ILE A 40 -10.26 -18.55 -3.17
CA ILE A 40 -11.28 -17.84 -3.97
C ILE A 40 -11.24 -16.34 -3.68
N ARG A 41 -11.18 -15.94 -2.39
CA ARG A 41 -11.00 -14.53 -2.00
C ARG A 41 -9.76 -13.90 -2.63
N ARG A 42 -8.66 -14.65 -2.71
CA ARG A 42 -7.42 -14.19 -3.32
C ARG A 42 -7.55 -14.05 -4.83
N TRP A 43 -8.26 -14.96 -5.50
CA TRP A 43 -8.56 -14.83 -6.92
C TRP A 43 -9.41 -13.59 -7.20
N LEU A 44 -10.49 -13.41 -6.43
CA LEU A 44 -11.35 -12.23 -6.55
C LEU A 44 -10.56 -10.93 -6.37
N ALA A 45 -9.71 -10.83 -5.35
CA ALA A 45 -8.90 -9.64 -5.11
C ALA A 45 -7.94 -9.34 -6.28
N ARG A 46 -7.33 -10.38 -6.87
CA ARG A 46 -6.45 -10.22 -8.04
C ARG A 46 -7.23 -9.83 -9.29
N TYR A 47 -8.36 -10.47 -9.51
CA TYR A 47 -9.26 -10.17 -10.63
C TYR A 47 -9.74 -8.73 -10.57
N GLN A 48 -10.14 -8.27 -9.40
CA GLN A 48 -10.55 -6.89 -9.18
C GLN A 48 -9.43 -5.88 -9.39
N SER A 49 -8.15 -6.24 -9.14
CA SER A 49 -7.02 -5.32 -9.26
C SER A 49 -6.36 -5.30 -10.64
N LEU A 50 -6.34 -6.46 -11.32
CA LEU A 50 -5.52 -6.71 -12.51
C LEU A 50 -6.36 -7.29 -13.67
N GLY A 51 -7.67 -7.45 -13.49
CA GLY A 51 -8.53 -8.14 -14.43
C GLY A 51 -8.22 -9.65 -14.52
N PRO A 52 -8.70 -10.32 -15.58
CA PRO A 52 -8.46 -11.74 -15.84
C PRO A 52 -6.97 -12.10 -15.83
N GLU A 53 -6.11 -11.23 -16.36
CA GLU A 53 -4.65 -11.43 -16.38
C GLU A 53 -4.05 -11.63 -14.98
N GLY A 54 -4.67 -11.03 -13.95
CA GLY A 54 -4.28 -11.22 -12.55
C GLY A 54 -4.37 -12.67 -12.05
N LEU A 55 -5.12 -13.53 -12.73
CA LEU A 55 -5.29 -14.95 -12.42
C LEU A 55 -4.29 -15.87 -13.14
N GLN A 56 -3.52 -15.34 -14.09
CA GLN A 56 -2.51 -16.11 -14.82
C GLN A 56 -1.40 -16.63 -13.90
N GLU A 57 -0.84 -17.77 -14.29
CA GLU A 57 0.30 -18.38 -13.62
C GLU A 57 1.61 -17.71 -14.01
N THR A 58 1.87 -16.52 -13.47
CA THR A 58 3.17 -15.86 -13.67
C THR A 58 4.21 -16.46 -12.72
N SER A 59 5.25 -17.10 -13.24
CA SER A 59 6.41 -17.57 -12.45
C SER A 59 7.29 -16.43 -11.94
N LYS A 60 7.19 -15.25 -12.58
CA LYS A 60 7.93 -14.05 -12.22
C LYS A 60 7.07 -13.10 -11.38
N ASN A 61 7.66 -12.50 -10.36
CA ASN A 61 7.03 -11.42 -9.61
C ASN A 61 6.86 -10.19 -10.53
N LEU A 62 5.69 -9.53 -10.49
CA LEU A 62 5.51 -8.26 -11.17
C LEU A 62 6.53 -7.25 -10.62
N SER A 63 7.29 -6.63 -11.52
CA SER A 63 8.15 -5.51 -11.20
C SER A 63 7.34 -4.23 -11.33
N TYR A 64 7.55 -3.29 -10.40
CA TYR A 64 6.94 -1.97 -10.46
C TYR A 64 8.08 -0.95 -10.41
N SER A 65 8.01 0.09 -11.25
CA SER A 65 9.00 1.16 -11.25
C SER A 65 9.03 1.89 -9.89
N SER A 66 10.17 2.49 -9.55
CA SER A 66 10.27 3.33 -8.35
C SER A 66 9.27 4.50 -8.40
N GLU A 67 9.14 5.13 -9.56
CA GLU A 67 8.21 6.24 -9.81
C GLU A 67 6.75 5.85 -9.57
N LEU A 68 6.32 4.67 -10.05
CA LEU A 68 4.97 4.18 -9.78
C LEU A 68 4.77 3.95 -8.29
N LYS A 69 5.73 3.30 -7.61
CA LYS A 69 5.64 3.05 -6.17
C LYS A 69 5.52 4.35 -5.38
N GLU A 70 6.33 5.35 -5.72
CA GLU A 70 6.28 6.69 -5.11
C GLU A 70 4.93 7.35 -5.36
N THR A 71 4.43 7.33 -6.59
CA THR A 71 3.13 7.88 -6.96
C THR A 71 2.01 7.27 -6.12
N VAL A 72 1.95 5.94 -6.00
CA VAL A 72 0.86 5.30 -5.24
C VAL A 72 0.96 5.57 -3.74
N VAL A 73 2.17 5.62 -3.18
CA VAL A 73 2.34 5.99 -1.77
C VAL A 73 1.88 7.43 -1.52
N MET A 74 2.17 8.35 -2.44
CA MET A 74 1.72 9.74 -2.35
C MET A 74 0.21 9.85 -2.42
N ASP A 75 -0.43 9.18 -3.38
CA ASP A 75 -1.89 9.10 -3.50
C ASP A 75 -2.54 8.52 -2.23
N TYR A 76 -1.88 7.56 -1.59
CA TYR A 76 -2.32 7.06 -0.30
C TYR A 76 -2.20 8.11 0.79
N LEU A 77 -1.09 8.84 0.89
CA LEU A 77 -0.88 9.85 1.94
C LEU A 77 -1.81 11.06 1.78
N SER A 78 -2.12 11.47 0.54
CA SER A 78 -3.06 12.55 0.24
C SER A 78 -4.53 12.19 0.45
N GLY A 79 -4.82 10.93 0.80
CA GLY A 79 -6.19 10.49 1.06
C GLY A 79 -6.99 10.12 -0.19
N SER A 80 -6.36 10.00 -1.37
CA SER A 80 -7.02 9.83 -2.68
C SER A 80 -7.73 8.48 -2.90
N GLY A 81 -7.82 7.62 -1.89
CA GLY A 81 -8.52 6.35 -1.94
C GLY A 81 -8.14 5.40 -0.82
N SER A 82 -8.87 4.29 -0.67
CA SER A 82 -8.45 3.19 0.20
C SER A 82 -7.29 2.42 -0.41
N HIS A 83 -6.64 1.55 0.39
CA HIS A 83 -5.61 0.66 -0.14
C HIS A 83 -6.11 -0.19 -1.32
N MET A 84 -7.38 -0.60 -1.29
CA MET A 84 -7.94 -1.42 -2.37
C MET A 84 -8.15 -0.58 -3.63
N ASP A 85 -8.67 0.64 -3.50
CA ASP A 85 -8.93 1.52 -4.65
C ASP A 85 -7.62 1.85 -5.37
N LEU A 86 -6.56 2.13 -4.61
CA LEU A 86 -5.24 2.37 -5.16
C LEU A 86 -4.64 1.13 -5.80
N CYS A 87 -4.84 -0.06 -5.21
CA CYS A 87 -4.41 -1.30 -5.86
C CYS A 87 -5.12 -1.55 -7.19
N LYS A 88 -6.41 -1.22 -7.30
CA LYS A 88 -7.16 -1.31 -8.56
C LYS A 88 -6.67 -0.28 -9.58
N LYS A 89 -6.58 0.99 -9.17
CA LYS A 89 -6.17 2.12 -10.03
C LYS A 89 -4.80 1.91 -10.66
N TYR A 90 -3.85 1.37 -9.89
CA TYR A 90 -2.45 1.24 -10.32
C TYR A 90 -2.03 -0.19 -10.65
N GLY A 91 -2.96 -1.15 -10.70
CA GLY A 91 -2.65 -2.55 -11.00
C GLY A 91 -1.71 -3.20 -9.98
N ILE A 92 -1.84 -2.85 -8.69
CA ILE A 92 -1.01 -3.46 -7.65
C ILE A 92 -1.64 -4.78 -7.21
N LYS A 93 -0.88 -5.86 -7.38
CA LYS A 93 -1.31 -7.25 -7.12
C LYS A 93 -1.83 -7.53 -5.71
N SER A 94 -1.46 -6.74 -4.70
CA SER A 94 -2.06 -6.86 -3.37
C SER A 94 -1.91 -5.62 -2.50
N THR A 95 -2.92 -5.40 -1.65
CA THR A 95 -2.90 -4.36 -0.60
C THR A 95 -1.74 -4.54 0.39
N ARG A 96 -1.24 -5.77 0.57
CA ARG A 96 -0.05 -6.05 1.37
C ARG A 96 1.22 -5.46 0.74
N GLN A 97 1.36 -5.51 -0.59
CA GLN A 97 2.49 -4.88 -1.27
C GLN A 97 2.46 -3.37 -1.10
N LEU A 98 1.29 -2.75 -1.30
CA LEU A 98 1.11 -1.31 -1.08
C LEU A 98 1.44 -0.91 0.35
N ARG A 99 0.92 -1.62 1.37
CA ARG A 99 1.26 -1.38 2.78
C ARG A 99 2.76 -1.48 3.04
N SER A 100 3.43 -2.45 2.43
CA SER A 100 4.89 -2.58 2.54
C SER A 100 5.61 -1.37 1.94
N TRP A 101 5.16 -0.85 0.79
CA TRP A 101 5.75 0.35 0.19
C TRP A 101 5.54 1.59 1.07
N ILE A 102 4.32 1.80 1.58
CA ILE A 102 4.03 2.90 2.50
C ILE A 102 4.91 2.80 3.76
N SER A 103 5.04 1.60 4.34
CA SER A 103 5.88 1.39 5.52
C SER A 103 7.35 1.70 5.27
N LYS A 104 7.88 1.32 4.10
CA LYS A 104 9.27 1.63 3.70
C LYS A 104 9.47 3.12 3.50
N TYR A 105 8.54 3.76 2.80
CA TYR A 105 8.54 5.20 2.58
C TYR A 105 8.51 5.99 3.90
N ASN A 106 7.62 5.64 4.82
CA ASN A 106 7.53 6.28 6.14
C ASN A 106 8.77 6.03 7.02
N SER A 107 9.58 5.01 6.70
CA SER A 107 10.85 4.74 7.37
C SER A 107 12.02 5.47 6.70
N HIS A 108 11.74 6.41 5.79
CA HIS A 108 12.71 7.13 4.95
C HIS A 108 13.60 6.21 4.08
N GLU A 109 13.10 5.00 3.73
CA GLU A 109 13.77 4.09 2.80
C GLU A 109 13.40 4.45 1.35
N LYS A 110 14.37 4.46 0.44
CA LYS A 110 14.12 4.64 -1.00
C LYS A 110 13.38 3.42 -1.59
N LEU A 111 12.28 3.66 -2.30
CA LEU A 111 11.49 2.61 -2.97
C LEU A 111 12.19 2.16 -4.26
N LYS A 112 13.03 1.13 -4.17
CA LYS A 112 13.73 0.54 -5.34
C LYS A 112 12.75 -0.19 -6.27
N SER A 113 13.05 -0.23 -7.57
CA SER A 113 12.25 -0.90 -8.61
C SER A 113 12.14 -2.43 -8.41
N SER A 114 13.21 -3.10 -7.99
CA SER A 114 13.19 -4.50 -7.53
C SER A 114 14.14 -4.72 -6.34
N GLY A 115 13.92 -5.79 -5.58
CA GLY A 115 14.73 -6.11 -4.42
C GLY A 115 14.50 -7.54 -3.95
N THR A 116 15.01 -8.51 -4.69
CA THR A 116 15.25 -9.85 -4.15
C THR A 116 16.60 -9.82 -3.46
N GLY A 117 16.66 -10.14 -2.16
CA GLY A 117 17.93 -10.38 -1.45
C GLY A 117 18.57 -9.15 -0.80
N GLY A 118 17.80 -8.37 -0.02
CA GLY A 118 18.39 -7.47 0.98
C GLY A 118 18.58 -8.22 2.30
N VAL A 119 19.75 -8.08 2.93
CA VAL A 119 19.98 -8.43 4.34
C VAL A 119 18.83 -7.82 5.15
N PRO A 120 18.26 -8.48 6.18
CA PRO A 120 17.26 -7.84 7.05
C PRO A 120 17.88 -6.56 7.63
N ILE A 121 17.54 -5.41 7.05
CA ILE A 121 17.96 -4.13 7.59
C ILE A 121 17.00 -3.88 8.74
N MET A 122 17.46 -4.18 9.94
CA MET A 122 16.79 -3.73 11.16
C MET A 122 16.68 -2.20 11.05
N THR A 123 15.46 -1.70 10.92
CA THR A 123 15.20 -0.26 10.96
C THR A 123 15.66 0.24 12.32
N LYS A 124 16.82 0.90 12.38
CA LYS A 124 17.17 1.70 13.56
C LYS A 124 16.03 2.71 13.72
N GLY A 125 15.43 2.75 14.90
CA GLY A 125 14.32 3.68 15.20
C GLY A 125 14.69 5.13 14.85
N ARG A 126 13.67 6.00 14.75
CA ARG A 126 13.85 7.43 14.51
C ARG A 126 15.00 7.96 15.39
N LYS A 127 16.02 8.54 14.77
CA LYS A 127 17.07 9.23 15.51
C LYS A 127 16.50 10.56 15.97
N THR A 128 16.24 10.69 17.27
CA THR A 128 15.94 11.97 17.91
C THR A 128 17.23 12.76 18.16
N ASN A 129 17.18 14.08 17.98
CA ASN A 129 18.29 14.97 18.32
C ASN A 129 18.35 15.23 19.84
N TYR A 130 19.39 15.93 20.32
CA TYR A 130 19.56 16.16 21.77
C TYR A 130 18.42 16.99 22.37
N GLU A 131 17.98 18.03 21.67
CA GLU A 131 16.92 18.93 22.12
C GLU A 131 15.56 18.20 22.20
N GLU A 132 15.21 17.44 21.16
CA GLU A 132 14.03 16.57 21.15
C GLU A 132 14.06 15.55 22.29
N ARG A 133 15.24 14.99 22.64
CA ARG A 133 15.37 14.08 23.78
C ARG A 133 15.13 14.78 25.11
N VAL A 134 15.64 15.99 25.26
CA VAL A 134 15.41 16.81 26.45
C VAL A 134 13.93 17.12 26.60
N GLU A 135 13.26 17.47 25.50
CA GLU A 135 11.83 17.80 25.48
C GLU A 135 10.95 16.58 25.80
N ILE A 136 11.25 15.42 25.21
CA ILE A 136 10.57 14.15 25.54
C ILE A 136 10.75 13.80 27.02
N VAL A 137 11.97 13.94 27.57
CA VAL A 137 12.23 13.63 28.98
C VAL A 137 11.48 14.58 29.91
N LYS A 138 11.45 15.88 29.61
CA LYS A 138 10.69 16.87 30.38
C LYS A 138 9.20 16.53 30.37
N TYR A 139 8.63 16.30 29.19
CA TYR A 139 7.23 15.93 29.03
C TYR A 139 6.89 14.66 29.85
N CYS A 140 7.73 13.62 29.78
CA CYS A 140 7.51 12.38 30.54
C CYS A 140 7.52 12.62 32.06
N ILE A 141 8.43 13.44 32.57
CA ILE A 141 8.51 13.75 34.01
C ILE A 141 7.24 14.48 34.46
N GLU A 142 6.78 15.45 33.66
CA GLU A 142 5.56 16.22 33.93
C GLU A 142 4.30 15.34 33.91
N HIS A 143 4.27 14.30 33.07
CA HIS A 143 3.14 13.41 32.89
C HIS A 143 3.31 12.07 33.62
N GLN A 144 4.02 12.06 34.75
CA GLN A 144 4.18 10.89 35.65
C GLN A 144 4.76 9.64 34.96
N ASN A 145 5.68 9.83 34.04
CA ASN A 145 6.30 8.78 33.22
C ASN A 145 5.29 8.01 32.34
N ASN A 146 4.19 8.64 31.92
CA ASN A 146 3.26 8.06 30.96
C ASN A 146 3.84 8.11 29.53
N TYR A 147 4.67 7.12 29.20
CA TYR A 147 5.30 7.00 27.88
C TYR A 147 4.32 6.69 26.73
N ALA A 148 3.08 6.26 27.02
CA ALA A 148 2.10 5.88 26.01
C ALA A 148 1.46 7.10 25.30
N ASP A 149 1.42 8.24 25.98
CA ASP A 149 0.82 9.48 25.46
C ASP A 149 1.84 10.37 24.72
N VAL A 150 3.12 9.97 24.74
CA VAL A 150 4.18 10.69 24.05
C VAL A 150 4.07 10.41 22.55
N GLU A 151 3.55 11.38 21.80
CA GLU A 151 3.37 11.30 20.36
C GLU A 151 4.65 10.89 19.60
N ALA A 152 5.82 11.31 20.09
CA ALA A 152 7.14 10.95 19.55
C ALA A 152 7.52 9.46 19.75
N LEU A 153 6.86 8.75 20.67
CA LEU A 153 7.06 7.32 20.94
C LEU A 153 5.99 6.43 20.29
N GLN A 154 4.96 7.03 19.69
CA GLN A 154 3.91 6.27 19.02
C GLN A 154 4.42 5.67 17.69
N ASP A 155 4.14 4.38 17.48
CA ASP A 155 4.43 3.71 16.21
C ASP A 155 3.48 4.22 15.10
N LYS A 156 3.96 5.20 14.33
CA LYS A 156 3.25 5.80 13.18
C LYS A 156 3.55 5.11 11.84
N ARG A 157 4.20 3.94 11.82
CA ARG A 157 4.49 3.20 10.57
C ARG A 157 3.19 2.83 9.83
N GLY A 158 3.10 3.19 8.55
CA GLY A 158 1.96 2.87 7.68
C GLY A 158 0.69 3.71 7.90
N LYS A 159 0.68 4.66 8.85
CA LYS A 159 -0.44 5.56 9.11
C LYS A 159 -0.29 6.87 8.33
N ARG A 160 -1.42 7.53 8.01
CA ARG A 160 -1.47 8.87 7.40
C ARG A 160 -1.26 9.92 8.49
N LYS A 161 -0.55 11.01 8.19
CA LYS A 161 -0.53 12.22 9.03
C LYS A 161 -1.81 13.02 8.76
N THR A 162 -2.42 13.58 9.80
CA THR A 162 -3.54 14.52 9.66
C THR A 162 -3.02 15.92 9.31
N LEU A 163 -3.89 16.80 8.79
CA LEU A 163 -3.53 18.17 8.37
C LEU A 163 -2.92 18.99 9.52
N ASP A 164 -3.40 18.79 10.74
CA ASP A 164 -2.93 19.51 11.93
C ASP A 164 -1.56 19.00 12.40
N GLU A 165 -1.23 17.73 12.11
CA GLU A 165 0.08 17.13 12.41
C GLU A 165 1.15 17.42 11.34
N MET A 166 0.79 18.04 10.20
CA MET A 166 1.74 18.37 9.15
C MET A 166 2.49 19.67 9.44
N SER A 167 3.82 19.64 9.30
CA SER A 167 4.67 20.85 9.36
C SER A 167 4.28 21.82 8.23
N GLU A 168 4.49 23.14 8.42
CA GLU A 168 4.29 24.14 7.37
C GLU A 168 5.06 23.80 6.09
N ILE A 169 6.27 23.24 6.19
CA ILE A 169 7.05 22.80 5.02
C ILE A 169 6.36 21.63 4.31
N GLU A 170 5.76 20.70 5.06
CA GLU A 170 5.03 19.56 4.50
C GLU A 170 3.72 20.02 3.85
N LYS A 171 3.02 20.98 4.47
CA LYS A 171 1.82 21.63 3.92
C LYS A 171 2.13 22.34 2.61
N LEU A 172 3.17 23.18 2.59
CA LEU A 172 3.61 23.91 1.40
C LEU A 172 4.11 22.97 0.30
N SER A 173 4.79 21.87 0.65
CA SER A 173 5.20 20.86 -0.33
C SER A 173 4.00 20.13 -0.93
N ALA A 174 2.99 19.79 -0.12
CA ALA A 174 1.74 19.20 -0.60
C ALA A 174 0.96 20.17 -1.51
N GLU A 175 0.93 21.46 -1.16
CA GLU A 175 0.26 22.51 -1.92
C GLU A 175 0.96 22.79 -3.26
N ASN A 176 2.28 22.98 -3.26
CA ASN A 176 3.07 23.14 -4.49
C ASN A 176 2.87 21.95 -5.43
N LYS A 177 2.79 20.74 -4.87
CA LYS A 177 2.57 19.52 -5.64
C LYS A 177 1.16 19.43 -6.24
N LEU A 178 0.14 19.94 -5.54
CA LEU A 178 -1.21 20.06 -6.08
C LEU A 178 -1.27 21.11 -7.19
N LEU A 179 -0.55 22.22 -7.04
CA LEU A 179 -0.45 23.27 -8.06
C LEU A 179 0.25 22.77 -9.32
N GLU A 180 1.36 22.03 -9.18
CA GLU A 180 2.05 21.39 -10.31
C GLU A 180 1.13 20.43 -11.07
N ALA A 181 0.35 19.61 -10.35
CA ALA A 181 -0.61 18.70 -10.97
C ALA A 181 -1.74 19.45 -11.72
N LYS A 182 -2.21 20.57 -11.18
CA LYS A 182 -3.19 21.44 -11.86
C LYS A 182 -2.61 22.08 -13.11
N ASN A 183 -1.42 22.65 -13.01
CA ASN A 183 -0.71 23.27 -14.13
C ASN A 183 -0.48 22.26 -15.25
N LYS A 184 -0.08 21.03 -14.91
CA LYS A 184 0.10 19.96 -15.90
C LYS A 184 -1.20 19.58 -16.62
N ARG A 185 -2.34 19.57 -15.91
CA ARG A 185 -3.66 19.33 -16.54
C ARG A 185 -4.07 20.45 -17.48
N GLN A 186 -3.91 21.69 -17.03
CA GLN A 186 -4.21 22.87 -17.86
C GLN A 186 -3.33 22.90 -19.11
N GLN A 187 -2.05 22.55 -18.99
CA GLN A 187 -1.16 22.46 -20.15
C GLN A 187 -1.63 21.40 -21.15
N MET A 188 -2.06 20.23 -20.69
CA MET A 188 -2.63 19.19 -21.56
C MET A 188 -3.96 19.61 -22.23
N GLU A 189 -4.75 20.50 -21.61
CA GLU A 189 -5.97 21.05 -22.20
C GLU A 189 -5.68 22.16 -23.23
N ILE A 190 -4.56 22.87 -23.10
CA ILE A 190 -4.10 23.88 -24.07
C ILE A 190 -3.43 23.22 -25.28
N ASP A 191 -2.79 22.07 -25.08
CA ASP A 191 -2.07 21.33 -26.12
C ASP A 191 -2.99 20.45 -27.02
N PHE A 192 -4.31 20.52 -26.83
CA PHE A 192 -5.35 19.78 -27.58
C PHE A 192 -6.25 20.74 -28.38
#